data_AF-A0A969NBB5-F1
#
_entry.id   AF-A0A969NBB5-F1
#
_cell.length_a   1.000
_cell.length_b   1.000
_cell.length_c   1.000
_cell.angle_alpha   90.00
_cell.angle_beta   90.00
_cell.angle_gamma   90.00
#
_symmetry.space_group_name_H-M   'P 1'
#
loop_
_entity.id
_entity.type
_entity.pdbx_description
1 polymer ?
#
loop_
_entity_poly.entity_id
_entity_poly.type
_entity_poly.pdbx_seq_one_letter_code
_entity_poly.pdbx_strand_id
1 'polypeptide(L)'
;MPEKDRNKIIDGIIQKILEAEEAQRQLENNSKTGFDTFQDIDPQRTTNPMQGGNYYFYNPSTVSLGMTEFKKRWGDRKLADDWRRSNKQVVTDENTELTENNENKENDSLDTEEKKVTNIKSREYYLQNLPLTDKKLVASNKKIEEAYFKAGNIYYKEMNEGEKAINQLEKLLNKFPDSEYRLETLYLLYTIYAKDLNYAKAENYKLQIINEFPESVYAKILKDPAYAAKLIEDEKQAEKVYEEAYKNYKIRNYQQTISIAKQGAKDFENNDLVPNFIYLTAISYGEIGNKIELKNNH
;
A
#
# COMPACT_ATOMS: atom_id res chain seq x y z
N MET A 1 -18.20 11.76 9.92
CA MET A 1 -17.85 12.71 11.00
C MET A 1 -18.39 14.08 10.63
N PRO A 2 -19.11 14.78 11.52
CA PRO A 2 -19.60 16.14 11.25
C PRO A 2 -18.44 17.11 11.00
N GLU A 3 -18.67 18.09 10.14
CA GLU A 3 -17.67 19.11 9.79
C GLU A 3 -17.13 19.86 11.01
N LYS A 4 -18.00 20.21 11.96
CA LYS A 4 -17.63 20.91 13.18
C LYS A 4 -16.62 20.13 14.03
N ASP A 5 -16.82 18.82 14.17
CA ASP A 5 -15.95 17.97 14.97
C ASP A 5 -14.62 17.71 14.25
N ARG A 6 -14.67 17.50 12.93
CA ARG A 6 -13.48 17.40 12.09
C ARG A 6 -12.62 18.66 12.21
N ASN A 7 -13.22 19.84 12.08
CA ASN A 7 -12.49 21.10 12.14
C ASN A 7 -11.89 21.34 13.53
N LYS A 8 -12.58 20.94 14.62
CA LYS A 8 -11.99 20.98 15.98
C LYS A 8 -10.75 20.10 16.11
N ILE A 9 -10.75 18.90 15.51
CA ILE A 9 -9.58 18.01 15.54
C ILE A 9 -8.42 18.67 14.76
N ILE A 10 -8.71 19.20 13.58
CA ILE A 10 -7.72 19.89 12.74
C ILE A 10 -7.14 21.10 13.48
N ASP A 11 -7.98 21.93 14.09
CA ASP A 11 -7.55 23.08 14.88
C ASP A 11 -6.68 22.66 16.07
N GLY A 12 -7.03 21.56 16.74
CA GLY A 12 -6.20 21.01 17.82
C GLY A 12 -4.83 20.53 17.35
N ILE A 13 -4.73 19.97 16.12
CA ILE A 13 -3.44 19.60 15.52
C ILE A 13 -2.62 20.86 15.19
N ILE A 14 -3.25 21.86 14.56
CA ILE A 14 -2.60 23.13 14.22
C ILE A 14 -2.10 23.83 15.49
N GLN A 15 -2.91 23.85 16.55
CA GLN A 15 -2.55 24.44 17.83
C GLN A 15 -1.33 23.76 18.45
N LYS A 16 -1.27 22.43 18.44
CA LYS A 16 -0.08 21.69 18.91
C LYS A 16 1.17 22.01 18.11
N ILE A 17 1.06 22.21 16.80
CA ILE A 17 2.19 22.60 15.94
C ILE A 17 2.67 24.00 16.30
N LEU A 18 1.75 24.95 16.48
CA LEU A 18 2.09 26.33 16.89
C LEU A 18 2.73 26.38 18.28
N GLU A 19 2.21 25.61 19.23
CA GLU A 19 2.78 25.52 20.59
C GLU A 19 4.17 24.89 20.58
N ALA A 20 4.39 23.83 19.80
CA ALA A 20 5.70 23.20 19.67
C ALA A 20 6.73 24.16 19.05
N GLU A 21 6.34 24.91 18.02
CA GLU A 21 7.19 25.92 17.38
C GLU A 21 7.50 27.09 18.32
N GLU A 22 6.51 27.56 19.08
CA GLU A 22 6.71 28.63 20.06
C GLU A 22 7.62 28.19 21.21
N ALA A 23 7.42 26.98 21.74
CA ALA A 23 8.30 26.39 22.75
C ALA A 23 9.74 26.26 22.22
N GLN A 24 9.91 25.82 20.97
CA GLN A 24 11.22 25.75 20.33
C GLN A 24 11.85 27.14 20.17
N ARG A 25 11.07 28.15 19.78
CA ARG A 25 11.54 29.53 19.66
C ARG A 25 11.94 30.14 21.02
N GLN A 26 11.21 29.81 22.09
CA GLN A 26 11.56 30.24 23.45
C GLN A 26 12.86 29.57 23.93
N LEU A 27 13.04 28.27 23.66
CA LEU A 27 14.30 27.57 23.93
C LEU A 27 15.47 28.18 23.15
N GLU A 28 15.27 28.53 21.87
CA GLU A 28 16.28 29.22 21.06
C GLU A 28 16.62 30.61 21.61
N ASN A 29 15.62 31.41 22.01
CA ASN A 29 15.84 32.73 22.59
C ASN A 29 16.55 32.66 23.94
N ASN A 30 16.16 31.74 24.82
CA ASN A 30 16.83 31.52 26.10
C ASN A 30 18.29 31.05 25.91
N SER A 31 18.55 30.22 24.90
CA SER A 31 19.89 29.80 24.53
C SER A 31 20.75 30.96 24.01
N LYS A 32 20.15 31.90 23.27
CA LYS A 32 20.82 33.12 22.78
C LYS A 32 21.12 34.12 23.90
N THR A 33 20.24 34.29 24.89
CA THR A 33 20.54 35.14 26.07
C THR A 33 21.64 34.56 26.95
N GLY A 34 21.72 33.22 27.06
CA GLY A 34 22.87 32.57 27.70
C GLY A 34 24.17 32.88 26.96
N PHE A 35 24.15 32.86 25.63
CA PHE A 35 25.29 33.17 24.75
C PHE A 35 25.82 34.62 24.93
N ASP A 36 24.95 35.64 24.96
CA ASP A 36 25.36 37.04 25.17
C ASP A 36 26.01 37.24 26.56
N THR A 37 25.55 36.50 27.58
CA THR A 37 26.11 36.57 28.94
C THR A 37 27.56 36.04 29.01
N PHE A 38 27.94 35.08 28.13
CA PHE A 38 29.30 34.51 28.09
C PHE A 38 30.28 35.31 27.21
N GLN A 39 29.79 36.17 26.33
CA GLN A 39 30.60 37.00 25.43
C GLN A 39 31.10 38.29 26.11
N ASP A 40 30.39 38.77 27.15
CA ASP A 40 30.77 39.90 28.00
C ASP A 40 31.74 39.54 29.15
N ILE A 41 32.18 38.29 29.24
CA ILE A 41 33.22 37.88 30.21
C ILE A 41 34.59 38.31 29.67
N ASP A 42 35.01 39.52 30.03
CA ASP A 42 36.37 40.01 29.79
C ASP A 42 37.39 39.08 30.49
N PRO A 43 38.24 38.35 29.73
CA PRO A 43 39.21 37.42 30.29
C PRO A 43 40.30 38.12 31.13
N GLN A 44 40.39 39.45 31.12
CA GLN A 44 41.35 40.21 31.92
C GLN A 44 40.82 40.65 33.31
N ARG A 45 39.53 40.44 33.62
CA ARG A 45 38.92 40.96 34.86
C ARG A 45 38.58 39.92 35.93
N THR A 46 38.83 38.64 35.70
CA THR A 46 38.58 37.58 36.71
C THR A 46 39.84 37.28 37.53
N THR A 47 40.18 38.15 38.48
CA THR A 47 41.21 37.89 39.49
C THR A 47 40.65 37.01 40.62
N ASN A 48 40.38 35.73 40.36
CA ASN A 48 40.39 34.70 41.41
C ASN A 48 40.40 33.27 40.84
N PRO A 49 41.56 32.59 40.73
CA PRO A 49 41.65 31.23 40.20
C PRO A 49 41.41 30.14 41.25
N MET A 50 40.43 30.33 42.15
CA MET A 50 40.25 29.39 43.28
C MET A 50 38.79 29.08 43.62
N GLN A 51 38.01 28.67 42.62
CA GLN A 51 36.86 27.78 42.84
C GLN A 51 36.32 27.27 41.49
N GLY A 52 36.69 26.04 41.11
CA GLY A 52 36.17 25.36 39.92
C GLY A 52 37.10 24.22 39.53
N GLY A 53 36.64 22.97 39.64
CA GLY A 53 37.46 21.78 39.48
C GLY A 53 38.12 21.66 38.09
N ASN A 54 39.11 20.75 37.98
CA ASN A 54 39.95 20.50 36.80
C ASN A 54 39.20 20.06 35.52
N TYR A 55 37.87 20.00 35.55
CA TYR A 55 37.03 19.57 34.44
C TYR A 55 36.65 20.78 33.57
N TYR A 56 36.82 20.62 32.26
CA TYR A 56 36.68 21.67 31.25
C TYR A 56 35.41 22.54 31.39
N PHE A 57 34.28 21.95 31.79
CA PHE A 57 32.99 22.62 31.89
C PHE A 57 32.78 23.41 33.20
N TYR A 58 33.67 23.29 34.19
CA TYR A 58 33.57 24.02 35.45
C TYR A 58 34.44 25.28 35.49
N ASN A 59 35.21 25.56 34.44
CA ASN A 59 35.96 26.79 34.29
C ASN A 59 35.28 27.71 33.25
N PRO A 60 34.66 28.82 33.68
CA PRO A 60 33.94 29.73 32.78
C PRO A 60 34.78 30.26 31.62
N SER A 61 36.08 30.48 31.82
CA SER A 61 36.97 31.02 30.79
C SER A 61 37.26 29.99 29.67
N THR A 62 37.46 28.72 30.01
CA THR A 62 37.70 27.66 29.01
C THR A 62 36.44 27.30 28.24
N VAL A 63 35.27 27.38 28.89
CA VAL A 63 33.96 27.18 28.24
C VAL A 63 33.66 28.30 27.25
N SER A 64 33.89 29.57 27.62
CA SER A 64 33.67 30.71 26.71
C SER A 64 34.56 30.66 25.46
N LEU A 65 35.85 30.30 25.63
CA LEU A 65 36.77 30.10 24.51
C LEU A 65 36.32 28.95 23.59
N GLY A 66 35.93 27.81 24.17
CA GLY A 66 35.40 26.66 23.42
C GLY A 66 34.14 26.96 22.63
N MET A 67 33.24 27.73 23.22
CA MET A 67 31.99 28.17 22.61
C MET A 67 32.27 29.05 21.37
N THR A 68 33.22 29.98 21.48
CA THR A 68 33.61 30.87 20.38
C THR A 68 34.23 30.08 19.22
N GLU A 69 35.14 29.15 19.51
CA GLU A 69 35.73 28.24 18.49
C GLU A 69 34.68 27.35 17.83
N PHE A 70 33.71 26.85 18.60
CA PHE A 70 32.60 26.05 18.09
C PHE A 70 31.76 26.85 17.08
N LYS A 71 31.35 28.08 17.44
CA LYS A 71 30.56 28.94 16.54
C LYS A 71 31.36 29.36 15.30
N LYS A 72 32.66 29.62 15.45
CA LYS A 72 33.54 29.92 14.30
C LYS A 72 33.61 28.75 13.31
N ARG A 73 33.63 27.52 13.81
CA ARG A 73 33.75 26.30 12.99
C ARG A 73 32.41 25.81 12.43
N TRP A 74 31.31 25.99 13.16
CA TRP A 74 30.02 25.37 12.84
C TRP A 74 28.85 26.33 12.65
N GLY A 75 29.00 27.61 12.98
CA GLY A 75 27.94 28.62 12.95
C GLY A 75 26.94 28.49 14.11
N ASP A 76 25.83 29.23 14.02
CA ASP A 76 24.71 29.12 14.97
C ASP A 76 23.88 27.86 14.67
N ARG A 77 24.23 26.75 15.32
CA ARG A 77 23.51 25.48 15.19
C ARG A 77 22.41 25.36 16.24
N LYS A 78 21.22 24.93 15.81
CA LYS A 78 20.11 24.61 16.71
C LYS A 78 20.46 23.40 17.57
N LEU A 79 19.96 23.37 18.81
CA LEU A 79 20.05 22.21 19.67
C LEU A 79 19.13 21.11 19.13
N ALA A 80 19.71 20.11 18.47
CA ALA A 80 18.98 18.97 17.91
C ALA A 80 19.90 17.74 17.84
N ASP A 81 19.30 16.55 17.85
CA ASP A 81 20.02 15.31 17.58
C ASP A 81 20.55 15.31 16.13
N ASP A 82 21.72 14.68 15.93
CA ASP A 82 22.44 14.64 14.66
C ASP A 82 22.84 16.02 14.09
N TRP A 83 22.99 17.06 14.92
CA TRP A 83 23.29 18.44 14.49
C TRP A 83 24.56 18.61 13.62
N ARG A 84 25.43 17.59 13.55
CA ARG A 84 26.65 17.55 12.73
C ARG A 84 26.46 17.00 11.31
N ARG A 85 25.29 16.45 10.96
CA ARG A 85 25.05 15.85 9.64
C ARG A 85 24.58 16.93 8.66
N SER A 86 25.19 16.98 7.48
CA SER A 86 24.83 17.92 6.40
C SER A 86 23.55 17.55 5.67
N ASN A 87 23.13 16.28 5.70
CA ASN A 87 21.91 15.81 5.08
C ASN A 87 21.13 14.93 6.07
N LYS A 88 20.00 15.45 6.56
CA LYS A 88 19.12 14.78 7.52
C LYS A 88 17.97 14.12 6.75
N GLN A 89 18.28 13.11 5.94
CA GLN A 89 17.23 12.21 5.43
C GLN A 89 16.79 11.34 6.60
N VAL A 90 15.63 11.67 7.14
CA VAL A 90 14.96 10.91 8.19
C VAL A 90 14.51 9.58 7.57
N VAL A 91 15.16 8.49 7.95
CA VAL A 91 14.57 7.15 7.86
C VAL A 91 13.75 7.00 9.14
N THR A 92 12.45 7.30 9.07
CA THR A 92 11.54 7.17 10.21
C THR A 92 11.18 5.70 10.42
N ASP A 93 11.59 5.16 11.57
CA ASP A 93 10.80 4.20 12.35
C ASP A 93 9.79 4.96 13.23
N GLU A 94 8.69 4.29 13.57
CA GLU A 94 7.49 4.83 14.22
C GLU A 94 7.73 5.52 15.58
N ASN A 95 7.79 6.85 15.59
CA ASN A 95 7.06 7.76 16.52
C ASN A 95 7.70 9.15 16.52
N THR A 96 6.91 10.15 16.09
CA THR A 96 7.07 11.58 16.37
C THR A 96 8.38 12.26 15.92
N GLU A 97 8.31 12.99 14.80
CA GLU A 97 8.80 14.37 14.64
C GLU A 97 8.63 14.78 13.17
N LEU A 98 7.64 15.63 12.89
CA LEU A 98 7.46 16.27 11.59
C LEU A 98 8.14 17.64 11.64
N THR A 99 9.40 17.70 11.24
CA THR A 99 10.06 18.96 10.89
C THR A 99 10.37 19.00 9.40
N GLU A 100 10.15 20.18 8.85
CA GLU A 100 10.19 20.53 7.43
C GLU A 100 11.52 20.15 6.76
N ASN A 101 11.42 19.51 5.59
CA ASN A 101 12.46 19.56 4.57
C ASN A 101 11.78 19.92 3.25
N ASN A 102 11.71 21.23 2.99
CA ASN A 102 11.48 21.77 1.66
C ASN A 102 12.87 21.97 1.05
N GLU A 103 13.32 21.05 0.20
CA GLU A 103 14.23 21.37 -0.90
C GLU A 103 14.23 20.24 -1.94
N ASN A 104 13.82 20.63 -3.14
CA ASN A 104 14.11 20.06 -4.46
C ASN A 104 13.87 18.56 -4.70
N LYS A 105 12.73 18.28 -5.32
CA LYS A 105 12.67 17.30 -6.40
C LYS A 105 12.16 17.98 -7.68
N GLU A 106 13.10 18.40 -8.51
CA GLU A 106 12.86 18.42 -9.94
C GLU A 106 12.75 16.96 -10.39
N ASN A 107 11.56 16.57 -10.83
CA ASN A 107 11.42 15.65 -11.95
C ASN A 107 10.00 15.77 -12.52
N ASP A 108 9.95 16.45 -13.65
CA ASP A 108 9.17 16.15 -14.85
C ASP A 108 7.96 15.21 -14.69
N SER A 109 6.77 15.81 -14.58
CA SER A 109 5.61 15.32 -15.33
C SER A 109 4.58 16.43 -15.44
N LEU A 110 4.29 16.80 -16.69
CA LEU A 110 3.12 17.60 -17.06
C LEU A 110 1.86 16.79 -16.80
N ASP A 111 1.29 16.95 -15.61
CA ASP A 111 -0.14 16.80 -15.43
C ASP A 111 -0.63 17.91 -14.51
N THR A 112 -1.89 18.27 -14.65
CA THR A 112 -2.51 19.45 -14.02
C THR A 112 -2.56 19.29 -12.49
N GLU A 113 -1.43 19.44 -11.81
CA GLU A 113 -1.34 19.36 -10.36
C GLU A 113 -1.98 20.63 -9.79
N GLU A 114 -3.21 20.49 -9.26
CA GLU A 114 -3.71 21.41 -8.25
C GLU A 114 -2.60 21.60 -7.22
N LYS A 115 -2.10 22.84 -7.08
CA LYS A 115 -1.00 23.17 -6.16
C LYS A 115 -1.30 22.56 -4.79
N LYS A 116 -0.57 21.51 -4.42
CA LYS A 116 -0.73 20.87 -3.11
C LYS A 116 -0.54 21.92 -2.04
N VAL A 117 -1.48 22.02 -1.11
CA VAL A 117 -1.35 22.92 0.03
C VAL A 117 -0.23 22.35 0.88
N THR A 118 0.85 23.11 1.06
CA THR A 118 2.02 22.71 1.85
C THR A 118 2.02 23.30 3.25
N ASN A 119 1.18 24.30 3.52
CA ASN A 119 1.13 24.99 4.80
C ASN A 119 0.45 24.12 5.86
N ILE A 120 1.24 23.44 6.69
CA ILE A 120 0.79 22.60 7.81
C ILE A 120 -0.02 23.36 8.87
N LYS A 121 0.00 24.70 8.88
CA LYS A 121 -0.78 25.54 9.80
C LYS A 121 -2.14 25.94 9.22
N SER A 122 -2.47 25.49 8.01
CA SER A 122 -3.76 25.73 7.35
C SER A 122 -4.68 24.53 7.50
N ARG A 123 -6.00 24.77 7.58
CA ARG A 123 -6.97 23.66 7.60
C ARG A 123 -6.99 22.93 6.27
N GLU A 124 -6.84 23.67 5.18
CA GLU A 124 -6.84 23.20 3.80
C GLU A 124 -5.79 22.10 3.59
N TYR A 125 -4.64 22.20 4.25
CA TYR A 125 -3.59 21.17 4.26
C TYR A 125 -4.12 19.81 4.73
N TYR A 126 -4.93 19.77 5.79
CA TYR A 126 -5.47 18.53 6.35
C TYR A 126 -6.71 18.05 5.60
N LEU A 127 -7.44 18.96 4.94
CA LEU A 127 -8.66 18.63 4.20
C LEU A 127 -8.38 18.09 2.80
N GLN A 128 -7.26 18.45 2.17
CA GLN A 128 -6.98 18.18 0.75
C GLN A 128 -7.06 16.67 0.37
N ASN A 129 -6.66 15.78 1.28
CA ASN A 129 -6.63 14.34 1.05
C ASN A 129 -7.80 13.57 1.70
N LEU A 130 -8.73 14.27 2.37
CA LEU A 130 -9.86 13.61 3.02
C LEU A 130 -10.97 13.30 2.00
N PRO A 131 -11.50 12.06 1.98
CA PRO A 131 -12.61 11.70 1.12
C PRO A 131 -13.93 12.22 1.71
N LEU A 132 -14.19 13.52 1.54
CA LEU A 132 -15.34 14.20 2.16
C LEU A 132 -16.65 14.05 1.38
N THR A 133 -16.59 13.67 0.11
CA THR A 133 -17.78 13.43 -0.72
C THR A 133 -18.05 11.93 -0.80
N ASP A 134 -19.32 11.53 -0.97
CA ASP A 134 -19.71 10.12 -1.06
C ASP A 134 -18.92 9.37 -2.13
N LYS A 135 -18.72 9.98 -3.30
CA LYS A 135 -17.92 9.41 -4.38
C LYS A 135 -16.46 9.18 -3.96
N LYS A 136 -15.84 10.16 -3.28
CA LYS A 136 -14.46 10.01 -2.79
C LYS A 136 -14.38 8.97 -1.67
N LEU A 137 -15.41 8.86 -0.83
CA LEU A 137 -15.49 7.90 0.26
C LEU A 137 -15.60 6.47 -0.28
N VAL A 138 -16.49 6.24 -1.25
CA VAL A 138 -16.58 4.94 -1.94
C VAL A 138 -15.25 4.56 -2.59
N ALA A 139 -14.62 5.50 -3.32
CA ALA A 139 -13.31 5.24 -3.93
C ALA A 139 -12.22 4.95 -2.87
N SER A 140 -12.25 5.66 -1.73
CA SER A 140 -11.34 5.39 -0.62
C SER A 140 -11.59 4.02 -0.01
N ASN A 141 -12.84 3.63 0.20
CA ASN A 141 -13.20 2.32 0.76
C ASN A 141 -12.75 1.18 -0.16
N LYS A 142 -12.95 1.30 -1.48
CA LYS A 142 -12.42 0.33 -2.45
C LYS A 142 -10.91 0.12 -2.33
N LYS A 143 -10.14 1.20 -2.16
CA LYS A 143 -8.69 1.09 -1.93
C LYS A 143 -8.36 0.36 -0.63
N ILE A 144 -9.15 0.56 0.42
CA ILE A 144 -8.95 -0.12 1.70
C ILE A 144 -9.33 -1.61 1.57
N GLU A 145 -10.42 -1.93 0.88
CA GLU A 145 -10.83 -3.31 0.57
C GLU A 145 -9.71 -4.07 -0.14
N GLU A 146 -9.23 -3.51 -1.25
CA GLU A 146 -8.12 -4.04 -2.04
C GLU A 146 -6.84 -4.19 -1.20
N ALA A 147 -6.53 -3.20 -0.35
CA ALA A 147 -5.35 -3.23 0.51
C ALA A 147 -5.42 -4.38 1.54
N TYR A 148 -6.56 -4.60 2.19
CA TYR A 148 -6.70 -5.74 3.12
C TYR A 148 -6.58 -7.08 2.39
N PHE A 149 -7.21 -7.21 1.22
CA PHE A 149 -7.14 -8.44 0.43
C PHE A 149 -5.70 -8.74 -0.02
N LYS A 150 -5.00 -7.73 -0.56
CA LYS A 150 -3.60 -7.87 -0.99
C LYS A 150 -2.68 -8.17 0.18
N ALA A 151 -2.82 -7.46 1.30
CA ALA A 151 -2.02 -7.72 2.49
C ALA A 151 -2.23 -9.15 3.00
N GLY A 152 -3.48 -9.63 3.06
CA GLY A 152 -3.78 -11.02 3.42
C GLY A 152 -3.10 -12.04 2.50
N ASN A 153 -3.12 -11.79 1.19
CA ASN A 153 -2.43 -12.64 0.20
C ASN A 153 -0.91 -12.63 0.38
N ILE A 154 -0.29 -11.46 0.54
CA ILE A 154 1.17 -11.33 0.72
C ILE A 154 1.60 -12.05 2.00
N TYR A 155 0.91 -11.80 3.12
CA TYR A 155 1.22 -12.47 4.38
C TYR A 155 1.15 -13.99 4.25
N TYR A 156 0.13 -14.52 3.58
CA TYR A 156 0.00 -15.98 3.44
C TYR A 156 0.97 -16.58 2.43
N LYS A 157 1.03 -16.04 1.21
CA LYS A 157 1.73 -16.66 0.07
C LYS A 157 3.22 -16.34 0.03
N GLU A 158 3.59 -15.11 0.40
CA GLU A 158 4.98 -14.63 0.27
C GLU A 158 5.73 -14.72 1.60
N MET A 159 5.05 -14.49 2.71
CA MET A 159 5.68 -14.44 4.04
C MET A 159 5.42 -15.68 4.90
N ASN A 160 4.49 -16.57 4.50
CA ASN A 160 4.05 -17.73 5.27
C ASN A 160 3.60 -17.36 6.71
N GLU A 161 3.03 -16.17 6.89
CA GLU A 161 2.51 -15.63 8.15
C GLU A 161 0.98 -15.77 8.22
N GLY A 162 0.51 -17.00 8.47
CA GLY A 162 -0.92 -17.34 8.47
C GLY A 162 -1.79 -16.49 9.41
N GLU A 163 -1.32 -16.24 10.64
CA GLU A 163 -2.07 -15.43 11.62
C GLU A 163 -2.25 -13.96 11.18
N LYS A 164 -1.21 -13.36 10.60
CA LYS A 164 -1.31 -11.98 10.07
C LYS A 164 -2.22 -11.93 8.86
N ALA A 165 -2.16 -12.94 7.99
CA ALA A 165 -3.07 -13.07 6.86
C ALA A 165 -4.53 -13.14 7.32
N ILE A 166 -4.84 -14.04 8.25
CA ILE A 166 -6.17 -14.16 8.87
C ILE A 166 -6.63 -12.81 9.41
N ASN A 167 -5.78 -12.10 10.15
CA ASN A 167 -6.14 -10.82 10.74
C ASN A 167 -6.57 -9.78 9.70
N GLN A 168 -5.87 -9.69 8.56
CA GLN A 168 -6.24 -8.76 7.48
C GLN A 168 -7.51 -9.19 6.74
N LEU A 169 -7.65 -10.49 6.47
CA LEU A 169 -8.80 -11.06 5.77
C LEU A 169 -10.09 -10.99 6.60
N GLU A 170 -10.03 -11.25 7.90
CA GLU A 170 -11.17 -11.06 8.80
C GLU A 170 -11.53 -9.57 8.95
N LYS A 171 -10.55 -8.66 8.96
CA LYS A 171 -10.81 -7.21 8.92
C LYS A 171 -11.54 -6.79 7.65
N LEU A 172 -11.18 -7.36 6.50
CA LEU A 172 -11.87 -7.14 5.24
C LEU A 172 -13.34 -7.55 5.34
N LEU A 173 -13.62 -8.81 5.72
CA LEU A 173 -14.99 -9.32 5.80
C LEU A 173 -15.85 -8.58 6.84
N ASN A 174 -15.26 -8.19 7.97
CA ASN A 174 -15.99 -7.47 9.02
C ASN A 174 -16.31 -6.02 8.61
N LYS A 175 -15.40 -5.35 7.91
CA LYS A 175 -15.57 -3.93 7.54
C LYS A 175 -16.33 -3.76 6.23
N PHE A 176 -16.18 -4.71 5.30
CA PHE A 176 -16.74 -4.68 3.96
C PHE A 176 -17.37 -6.04 3.63
N PRO A 177 -18.53 -6.35 4.26
CA PRO A 177 -19.17 -7.64 4.10
C PRO A 177 -19.54 -7.93 2.63
N ASP A 178 -19.86 -6.91 1.83
CA ASP A 178 -20.25 -7.03 0.43
C ASP A 178 -19.08 -6.77 -0.55
N SER A 179 -17.84 -6.90 -0.10
CA SER A 179 -16.66 -6.67 -0.94
C SER A 179 -16.64 -7.62 -2.15
N GLU A 180 -16.15 -7.13 -3.28
CA GLU A 180 -15.96 -7.96 -4.48
C GLU A 180 -14.99 -9.12 -4.25
N TYR A 181 -14.07 -8.98 -3.29
CA TYR A 181 -13.12 -10.00 -2.88
C TYR A 181 -13.67 -11.01 -1.86
N ARG A 182 -14.96 -10.92 -1.50
CA ARG A 182 -15.53 -11.73 -0.40
C ARG A 182 -15.33 -13.22 -0.63
N LEU A 183 -15.68 -13.72 -1.81
CA LEU A 183 -15.63 -15.14 -2.13
C LEU A 183 -14.19 -15.68 -2.02
N GLU A 184 -13.22 -14.99 -2.64
CA GLU A 184 -11.81 -15.32 -2.60
C GLU A 184 -11.26 -15.25 -1.17
N THR A 185 -11.70 -14.26 -0.39
CA THR A 185 -11.30 -14.07 1.01
C THR A 185 -11.81 -15.21 1.90
N LEU A 186 -13.08 -15.61 1.74
CA LEU A 186 -13.67 -16.75 2.45
C LEU A 186 -12.92 -18.04 2.13
N TYR A 187 -12.62 -18.27 0.85
CA TYR A 187 -11.87 -19.45 0.42
C TYR A 187 -10.46 -19.45 1.00
N LEU A 188 -9.77 -18.30 0.96
CA LEU A 188 -8.44 -18.17 1.53
C LEU A 188 -8.45 -18.47 3.04
N LEU A 189 -9.40 -17.90 3.79
CA LEU A 189 -9.57 -18.18 5.22
C LEU A 189 -9.85 -19.67 5.49
N TYR A 190 -10.71 -20.31 4.69
CA TYR A 190 -10.90 -21.76 4.75
C TYR A 190 -9.59 -22.52 4.57
N THR A 191 -8.81 -22.19 3.54
CA THR A 191 -7.54 -22.90 3.26
C THR A 191 -6.52 -22.74 4.37
N ILE A 192 -6.39 -21.53 4.94
CA ILE A 192 -5.47 -21.27 6.05
C ILE A 192 -5.90 -22.08 7.28
N TYR A 193 -7.17 -21.99 7.68
CA TYR A 193 -7.65 -22.70 8.87
C TYR A 193 -7.67 -24.22 8.73
N ALA A 194 -7.90 -24.74 7.52
CA ALA A 194 -7.81 -26.17 7.25
C ALA A 194 -6.36 -26.69 7.37
N LYS A 195 -5.37 -25.87 6.99
CA LYS A 195 -3.94 -26.19 7.12
C LYS A 195 -3.48 -26.15 8.58
N ASP A 196 -3.93 -25.15 9.34
CA ASP A 196 -3.54 -24.94 10.75
C ASP A 196 -4.35 -25.81 11.74
N LEU A 197 -5.05 -26.84 11.24
CA LEU A 197 -5.84 -27.82 12.00
C LEU A 197 -6.99 -27.21 12.83
N ASN A 198 -7.42 -25.97 12.53
CA ASN A 198 -8.62 -25.37 13.12
C ASN A 198 -9.86 -25.69 12.29
N TYR A 199 -10.26 -26.96 12.32
CA TYR A 199 -11.33 -27.50 11.51
C TYR A 199 -12.68 -26.83 11.74
N ALA A 200 -12.97 -26.37 12.96
CA ALA A 200 -14.22 -25.70 13.28
C ALA A 200 -14.36 -24.35 12.55
N LYS A 201 -13.30 -23.54 12.51
CA LYS A 201 -13.30 -22.29 11.75
C LYS A 201 -13.31 -22.55 10.24
N ALA A 202 -12.53 -23.52 9.78
CA ALA A 202 -12.52 -23.91 8.37
C ALA A 202 -13.94 -24.32 7.91
N GLU A 203 -14.64 -25.17 8.66
CA GLU A 203 -16.00 -25.60 8.31
C GLU A 203 -16.99 -24.43 8.27
N ASN A 204 -16.87 -23.45 9.19
CA ASN A 204 -17.71 -22.25 9.14
C ASN A 204 -17.53 -21.46 7.84
N TYR A 205 -16.28 -21.23 7.41
CA TYR A 205 -16.02 -20.52 6.15
C TYR A 205 -16.45 -21.34 4.93
N LYS A 206 -16.24 -22.65 4.96
CA LYS A 206 -16.73 -23.57 3.91
C LYS A 206 -18.25 -23.47 3.74
N LEU A 207 -19.00 -23.50 4.84
CA LEU A 207 -20.45 -23.40 4.81
C LEU A 207 -20.92 -22.03 4.28
N GLN A 208 -20.23 -20.94 4.63
CA GLN A 208 -20.51 -19.62 4.05
C GLN A 208 -20.33 -19.62 2.53
N ILE A 209 -19.23 -20.18 2.01
CA ILE A 209 -19.00 -20.26 0.55
C ILE A 209 -20.10 -21.07 -0.12
N ILE A 210 -20.46 -22.23 0.45
CA ILE A 210 -21.48 -23.12 -0.11
C ILE A 210 -22.88 -22.48 -0.14
N ASN A 211 -23.22 -21.71 0.90
CA ASN A 211 -24.55 -21.11 1.05
C ASN A 211 -24.68 -19.80 0.28
N GLU A 212 -23.65 -18.95 0.32
CA GLU A 212 -23.68 -17.61 -0.31
C GLU A 212 -23.27 -17.65 -1.78
N PHE A 213 -22.39 -18.58 -2.17
CA PHE A 213 -21.85 -18.68 -3.54
C PHE A 213 -21.99 -20.09 -4.13
N PRO A 214 -23.20 -20.68 -4.16
CA PRO A 214 -23.41 -22.09 -4.51
C PRO A 214 -22.94 -22.47 -5.92
N GLU A 215 -22.94 -21.51 -6.85
CA GLU A 215 -22.53 -21.71 -8.25
C GLU A 215 -21.04 -21.51 -8.50
N SER A 216 -20.31 -20.96 -7.51
CA SER A 216 -18.87 -20.74 -7.63
C SER A 216 -18.09 -22.05 -7.77
N VAL A 217 -16.97 -21.99 -8.48
CA VAL A 217 -16.02 -23.11 -8.59
C VAL A 217 -15.57 -23.55 -7.19
N TYR A 218 -15.34 -22.61 -6.27
CA TYR A 218 -15.00 -22.90 -4.88
C TYR A 218 -16.08 -23.73 -4.18
N ALA A 219 -17.35 -23.34 -4.25
CA ALA A 219 -18.43 -24.10 -3.63
C ALA A 219 -18.56 -25.51 -4.23
N LYS A 220 -18.39 -25.66 -5.54
CA LYS A 220 -18.44 -26.95 -6.24
C LYS A 220 -17.31 -27.88 -5.78
N ILE A 221 -16.07 -27.36 -5.70
CA ILE A 221 -14.90 -28.09 -5.18
C ILE A 221 -15.08 -28.47 -3.70
N LEU A 222 -15.65 -27.58 -2.88
CA LEU A 222 -15.84 -27.82 -1.45
C LEU A 222 -16.98 -28.82 -1.14
N LYS A 223 -17.97 -28.93 -2.03
CA LYS A 223 -19.04 -29.94 -1.93
C LYS A 223 -18.57 -31.32 -2.36
N ASP A 224 -17.81 -31.37 -3.44
CA ASP A 224 -17.32 -32.61 -4.03
C ASP A 224 -15.82 -32.51 -4.35
N PRO A 225 -14.94 -33.12 -3.54
CA PRO A 225 -13.51 -33.16 -3.83
C PRO A 225 -13.17 -33.78 -5.19
N ALA A 226 -14.01 -34.67 -5.74
CA ALA A 226 -13.81 -35.25 -7.06
C ALA A 226 -14.09 -34.24 -8.20
N TYR A 227 -14.85 -33.17 -7.93
CA TYR A 227 -15.11 -32.09 -8.89
C TYR A 227 -13.81 -31.39 -9.31
N ALA A 228 -12.85 -31.20 -8.38
CA ALA A 228 -11.56 -30.61 -8.71
C ALA A 228 -10.76 -31.49 -9.70
N ALA A 229 -10.74 -32.80 -9.49
CA ALA A 229 -10.08 -33.75 -10.39
C ALA A 229 -10.75 -33.77 -11.77
N LYS A 230 -12.09 -33.73 -11.80
CA LYS A 230 -12.84 -33.62 -13.05
C LYS A 230 -12.54 -32.32 -13.81
N LEU A 231 -12.47 -31.18 -13.12
CA LEU A 231 -12.17 -29.89 -13.74
C LEU A 231 -10.78 -29.89 -14.40
N ILE A 232 -9.77 -30.45 -13.74
CA ILE A 232 -8.41 -30.61 -14.29
C ILE A 232 -8.42 -31.53 -15.53
N GLU A 233 -9.17 -32.63 -15.49
CA GLU A 233 -9.28 -33.52 -16.64
C GLU A 233 -10.00 -32.85 -17.81
N ASP A 234 -11.10 -32.13 -17.55
CA ASP A 234 -11.84 -31.36 -18.55
C ASP A 234 -10.93 -30.28 -19.20
N GLU A 235 -10.12 -29.58 -18.41
CA GLU A 235 -9.12 -28.61 -18.90
C GLU A 235 -8.07 -29.27 -19.80
N LYS A 236 -7.50 -30.40 -19.35
CA LYS A 236 -6.51 -31.15 -20.12
C LYS A 236 -7.09 -31.71 -21.43
N GLN A 237 -8.36 -32.10 -21.44
CA GLN A 237 -9.04 -32.54 -22.66
C GLN A 237 -9.29 -31.36 -23.61
N ALA A 238 -9.70 -30.21 -23.10
CA ALA A 238 -9.85 -28.99 -23.89
C ALA A 238 -8.51 -28.58 -24.54
N GLU A 239 -7.40 -28.63 -23.80
CA GLU A 239 -6.06 -28.36 -24.33
C GLU A 239 -5.69 -29.30 -25.48
N LYS A 240 -5.92 -30.62 -25.32
CA LYS A 240 -5.64 -31.60 -26.37
C LYS A 240 -6.44 -31.34 -27.65
N VAL A 241 -7.73 -31.04 -27.51
CA VAL A 241 -8.61 -30.75 -28.65
C VAL A 241 -8.19 -29.45 -29.34
N TYR A 242 -7.79 -28.43 -28.56
CA TYR A 242 -7.25 -27.19 -29.10
C TYR A 242 -5.94 -27.41 -29.84
N GLU A 243 -5.01 -28.19 -29.28
CA GLU A 243 -3.78 -28.57 -29.95
C GLU A 243 -4.03 -29.30 -31.28
N GLU A 244 -5.02 -30.20 -31.32
CA GLU A 244 -5.41 -30.90 -32.55
C GLU A 244 -5.95 -29.93 -33.60
N ALA A 245 -6.86 -29.03 -33.20
CA ALA A 245 -7.40 -28.00 -34.08
C ALA A 245 -6.28 -27.11 -34.64
N TYR A 246 -5.33 -26.73 -33.78
CA TYR A 246 -4.20 -25.88 -34.15
C TYR A 246 -3.17 -26.60 -35.02
N LYS A 247 -2.93 -27.90 -34.80
CA LYS A 247 -2.11 -28.75 -35.69
C LYS A 247 -2.72 -28.80 -37.09
N ASN A 248 -4.03 -29.01 -37.20
CA ASN A 248 -4.75 -28.96 -38.48
C ASN A 248 -4.64 -27.59 -39.14
N TYR A 249 -4.70 -26.51 -38.37
CA TYR A 249 -4.56 -25.16 -38.88
C TYR A 249 -3.17 -24.93 -39.50
N LYS A 250 -2.12 -25.37 -38.80
CA LYS A 250 -0.73 -25.24 -39.26
C LYS A 250 -0.47 -25.94 -40.60
N ILE A 251 -1.11 -27.08 -40.84
CA ILE A 251 -1.02 -27.82 -42.11
C ILE A 251 -2.03 -27.33 -43.16
N ARG A 252 -2.70 -26.19 -42.92
CA ARG A 252 -3.72 -25.57 -43.78
C ARG A 252 -4.97 -26.43 -44.00
N ASN A 253 -5.25 -27.35 -43.08
CA ASN A 253 -6.49 -28.14 -43.10
C ASN A 253 -7.64 -27.37 -42.41
N TYR A 254 -8.02 -26.24 -43.00
CA TYR A 254 -8.94 -25.27 -42.38
C TYR A 254 -10.35 -25.82 -42.15
N GLN A 255 -10.85 -26.70 -43.02
CA GLN A 255 -12.18 -27.31 -42.86
C GLN A 255 -12.23 -28.20 -41.60
N GLN A 256 -11.17 -28.98 -41.37
CA GLN A 256 -11.05 -29.81 -40.17
C GLN A 256 -10.82 -28.96 -38.91
N THR A 257 -9.99 -27.91 -39.01
CA THR A 257 -9.82 -26.95 -37.91
C THR A 257 -11.14 -26.33 -37.49
N ILE A 258 -11.97 -25.89 -38.44
CA ILE A 258 -13.29 -25.32 -38.14
C ILE A 258 -14.16 -26.35 -37.41
N SER A 259 -14.20 -27.59 -37.89
CA SER A 259 -15.01 -28.65 -37.27
C SER A 259 -14.57 -28.94 -35.84
N ILE A 260 -13.28 -29.16 -35.62
CA ILE A 260 -12.73 -29.47 -34.29
C ILE A 260 -12.92 -28.27 -33.36
N ALA A 261 -12.62 -27.05 -33.82
CA ALA A 261 -12.70 -25.86 -32.97
C ALA A 261 -14.15 -25.48 -32.62
N LYS A 262 -15.11 -25.58 -33.55
CA LYS A 262 -16.53 -25.38 -33.25
C LYS A 262 -17.05 -26.40 -32.25
N GLN A 263 -16.67 -27.67 -32.42
CA GLN A 263 -17.07 -28.73 -31.51
C GLN A 263 -16.43 -28.55 -30.12
N GLY A 264 -15.14 -28.22 -30.06
CA GLY A 264 -14.43 -27.91 -28.81
C GLY A 264 -15.04 -26.72 -28.06
N ALA A 265 -15.41 -25.65 -28.76
CA ALA A 265 -16.09 -24.51 -28.13
C ALA A 265 -17.43 -24.89 -27.48
N LYS A 266 -18.14 -25.89 -28.04
CA LYS A 266 -19.41 -26.40 -27.53
C LYS A 266 -19.25 -27.40 -26.40
N ASP A 267 -18.30 -28.33 -26.53
CA ASP A 267 -18.09 -29.38 -25.53
C ASP A 267 -17.45 -28.83 -24.24
N PHE A 268 -16.72 -27.71 -24.36
CA PHE A 268 -16.04 -27.04 -23.26
C PHE A 268 -16.57 -25.63 -22.99
N GLU A 269 -17.90 -25.41 -23.10
CA GLU A 269 -18.55 -24.09 -22.98
C GLU A 269 -18.14 -23.24 -21.75
N ASN A 270 -17.73 -23.87 -20.66
CA ASN A 270 -17.30 -23.21 -19.41
C ASN A 270 -15.77 -23.14 -19.22
N ASN A 271 -14.98 -23.42 -20.26
CA ASN A 271 -13.52 -23.46 -20.21
C ASN A 271 -12.87 -22.17 -20.75
N ASP A 272 -11.74 -21.77 -20.17
CA ASP A 272 -10.99 -20.56 -20.56
C ASP A 272 -10.45 -20.60 -22.01
N LEU A 273 -10.38 -21.79 -22.64
CA LEU A 273 -9.97 -21.95 -24.03
C LEU A 273 -11.09 -21.67 -25.05
N VAL A 274 -12.33 -21.46 -24.64
CA VAL A 274 -13.45 -21.16 -25.56
C VAL A 274 -13.15 -20.00 -26.51
N PRO A 275 -12.64 -18.83 -26.04
CA PRO A 275 -12.25 -17.74 -26.93
C PRO A 275 -11.17 -18.14 -27.95
N ASN A 276 -10.23 -19.02 -27.56
CA ASN A 276 -9.18 -19.51 -28.45
C ASN A 276 -9.76 -20.42 -29.54
N PHE A 277 -10.71 -21.29 -29.20
CA PHE A 277 -11.44 -22.09 -30.18
C PHE A 277 -12.22 -21.21 -31.17
N ILE A 278 -12.98 -20.24 -30.68
CA ILE A 278 -13.75 -19.30 -31.51
C ILE A 278 -12.82 -18.53 -32.45
N TYR A 279 -11.70 -18.02 -31.91
CA TYR A 279 -10.69 -17.32 -32.70
C TYR A 279 -10.13 -18.21 -33.83
N LEU A 280 -9.75 -19.45 -33.49
CA LEU A 280 -9.20 -20.40 -34.45
C LEU A 280 -10.21 -20.77 -35.54
N THR A 281 -11.49 -20.88 -35.19
CA THR A 281 -12.60 -21.02 -36.14
C THR A 281 -12.70 -19.81 -37.08
N ALA A 282 -12.68 -18.59 -36.53
CA ALA A 282 -12.82 -17.36 -37.31
C ALA A 282 -11.67 -17.17 -38.32
N ILE A 283 -10.41 -17.32 -37.90
CA ILE A 283 -9.28 -17.19 -38.80
C ILE A 283 -9.29 -18.25 -39.91
N SER A 284 -9.71 -19.48 -39.58
CA SER A 284 -9.84 -20.57 -40.56
C SER A 284 -10.92 -20.29 -41.60
N TYR A 285 -12.04 -19.65 -41.21
CA TYR A 285 -13.05 -19.18 -42.16
C TYR A 285 -12.52 -18.09 -43.11
N GLY A 286 -11.66 -17.21 -42.59
CA GLY A 286 -10.97 -16.20 -43.39
C GLY A 286 -10.08 -16.80 -44.48
N GLU A 287 -9.30 -17.84 -44.12
CA GLU A 287 -8.38 -18.52 -45.04
C GLU A 287 -9.10 -19.28 -46.16
N ILE A 288 -10.31 -19.80 -45.92
CA ILE A 288 -11.14 -20.45 -46.96
C ILE A 288 -12.02 -19.47 -47.75
N GLY A 289 -11.91 -18.16 -47.49
CA GLY A 289 -12.65 -17.13 -48.21
C GLY A 289 -14.15 -17.07 -47.88
N ASN A 290 -14.61 -17.74 -46.81
CA ASN A 290 -16.02 -17.79 -46.44
C ASN A 290 -16.42 -16.59 -45.56
N LYS A 291 -16.62 -15.44 -46.22
CA LYS A 291 -16.95 -14.15 -45.57
C LYS A 291 -18.31 -14.12 -44.86
N ILE A 292 -19.21 -15.06 -45.15
CA ILE A 292 -20.57 -15.10 -44.58
C ILE A 292 -20.53 -15.69 -43.16
N GLU A 293 -19.81 -16.79 -42.96
CA GLU A 293 -19.65 -17.44 -41.64
C GLU A 293 -18.81 -16.61 -40.66
N LEU A 294 -17.88 -15.77 -41.17
CA LEU A 294 -17.10 -14.83 -40.36
C LEU A 294 -17.97 -13.83 -39.59
N LYS A 295 -19.11 -13.41 -40.15
CA LYS A 295 -20.02 -12.43 -39.51
C LYS A 295 -20.95 -13.05 -38.47
N ASN A 296 -21.14 -14.37 -38.50
CA ASN A 296 -22.07 -15.08 -37.63
C ASN A 296 -21.42 -15.66 -36.36
N ASN A 297 -20.08 -15.59 -36.22
CA ASN A 297 -19.34 -16.05 -35.04
C ASN A 297 -18.97 -14.90 -34.07
N HIS A 298 -19.70 -13.78 -34.10
CA HIS A 298 -19.58 -12.66 -33.17
C HIS A 298 -20.66 -12.70 -32.09
#